data_AF-A0A173RM71-F1
#
_entry.id   AF-A0A173RM71-F1
#
_cell.length_a   1.000
_cell.length_b   1.000
_cell.length_c   1.000
_cell.angle_alpha   90.00
_cell.angle_beta   90.00
_cell.angle_gamma   90.00
#
_symmetry.space_group_name_H-M   'P 1'
#
loop_
_entity.id
_entity.type
_entity.pdbx_description
1 polymer ?
#
loop_
_entity_poly.entity_id
_entity_poly.type
_entity_poly.pdbx_seq_one_letter_code
_entity_poly.pdbx_strand_id
1 'polypeptide(L)'
;MAGMLEYKCPCCDGAIQFDSTTQKMKCPYCDTEFEVDALKGYDEDLKDQKPSKMNWTTPGGSWAEGETAGLHTYVCKSCGGEIVGDDTMAASACPFCGNPIVLTGQFAGDLRPDLIIPFKLDKKAAKAKLQEHLKGKTLLPKVFRSQNHIDEIKGVYVPFWLYDSDADAQLRFTATRTRFWSDDDYNYTETSYYSVRRDGVLGFDAVPVDGSSKMEDDLMESIEPFTMSDAVPFKTAYLAGYVADKYDVDAQKSIQRANERIRQSTEDAFTQTVTGYDSVKMENSSIQLHGGKAKYALFPVWVLSTSWQGNNYIFAMNGQTGKFVGNLPVDKAAARKWTLGLTVAVGAASYAVMWLLWLAGIL
;
A
#
# COMPACT_ATOMS: atom_id res chain seq x y z
N MET A 1 -25.03 -8.40 19.69
CA MET A 1 -23.88 -9.32 19.63
C MET A 1 -23.44 -9.36 18.19
N ALA A 2 -22.20 -8.97 17.91
CA ALA A 2 -21.67 -8.97 16.55
C ALA A 2 -21.63 -10.41 16.01
N GLY A 3 -22.18 -10.62 14.81
CA GLY A 3 -22.08 -11.90 14.13
C GLY A 3 -20.62 -12.21 13.78
N MET A 4 -20.25 -13.49 13.89
CA MET A 4 -18.97 -14.02 13.43
C MET A 4 -19.26 -15.15 12.45
N LEU A 5 -18.67 -15.06 11.26
CA LEU A 5 -18.68 -16.11 10.24
C LEU A 5 -17.37 -16.88 10.30
N GLU A 6 -17.48 -18.21 10.26
CA GLU A 6 -16.37 -19.15 10.15
C GLU A 6 -16.67 -20.06 8.95
N TYR A 7 -15.73 -20.17 8.00
CA TYR A 7 -15.89 -21.04 6.83
C TYR A 7 -15.37 -22.45 7.14
N LYS A 8 -16.26 -23.44 7.15
CA LYS A 8 -15.93 -24.84 7.43
C LYS A 8 -16.15 -25.74 6.22
N CYS A 9 -15.27 -26.73 6.06
CA CYS A 9 -15.31 -27.71 4.97
C CYS A 9 -16.48 -28.68 5.16
N PRO A 10 -17.39 -28.82 4.18
CA PRO A 10 -18.49 -29.79 4.25
C PRO A 10 -18.03 -31.25 4.37
N CYS A 11 -16.80 -31.56 3.92
CA CYS A 11 -16.27 -32.92 3.91
C CYS A 11 -15.58 -33.33 5.22
N CYS A 12 -14.94 -32.40 5.93
CA CYS A 12 -14.09 -32.73 7.09
C CYS A 12 -14.20 -31.76 8.27
N ASP A 13 -15.14 -30.81 8.21
CA ASP A 13 -15.34 -29.71 9.18
C ASP A 13 -14.10 -28.83 9.46
N GLY A 14 -13.04 -29.00 8.66
CA GLY A 14 -11.81 -28.21 8.77
C GLY A 14 -12.02 -26.78 8.26
N ALA A 15 -11.29 -25.82 8.83
CA ALA A 15 -11.36 -24.43 8.37
C ALA A 15 -10.87 -24.29 6.93
N ILE A 16 -11.68 -23.66 6.09
CA ILE A 16 -11.32 -23.36 4.69
C ILE A 16 -10.67 -21.98 4.63
N GLN A 17 -9.64 -21.83 3.81
CA GLN A 17 -8.94 -20.58 3.58
C GLN A 17 -8.98 -20.22 2.09
N PHE A 18 -8.95 -18.94 1.76
CA PHE A 18 -8.80 -18.48 0.39
C PHE A 18 -7.36 -18.69 -0.06
N ASP A 19 -7.17 -19.41 -1.17
CA ASP A 19 -5.86 -19.61 -1.77
C ASP A 19 -5.63 -18.60 -2.90
N SER A 20 -4.64 -17.73 -2.72
CA SER A 20 -4.25 -16.70 -3.68
C SER A 20 -3.80 -17.25 -5.03
N THR A 21 -3.23 -18.47 -5.07
CA THR A 21 -2.69 -19.02 -6.32
C THR A 21 -3.79 -19.61 -7.21
N THR A 22 -4.73 -20.34 -6.61
CA THR A 22 -5.84 -20.97 -7.35
C THR A 22 -7.08 -20.08 -7.45
N GLN A 23 -7.16 -18.98 -6.69
CA GLN A 23 -8.34 -18.12 -6.55
C GLN A 23 -9.58 -18.88 -6.04
N LYS A 24 -9.37 -19.97 -5.30
CA LYS A 24 -10.41 -20.84 -4.77
C LYS A 24 -10.33 -20.96 -3.26
N MET A 25 -11.41 -21.41 -2.65
CA MET A 25 -11.45 -21.75 -1.23
C MET A 25 -10.90 -23.17 -1.07
N LYS A 26 -9.74 -23.32 -0.42
CA LYS A 26 -9.05 -24.60 -0.25
C LYS A 26 -9.04 -25.06 1.20
N CYS A 27 -9.40 -26.32 1.43
CA CYS A 27 -9.23 -26.94 2.75
C CYS A 27 -7.81 -27.51 2.91
N PRO A 28 -7.03 -27.11 3.92
CA PRO A 28 -5.67 -27.61 4.13
C PRO A 28 -5.62 -29.06 4.65
N TYR A 29 -6.76 -29.62 5.07
CA TYR A 29 -6.82 -30.96 5.67
C TYR A 29 -7.23 -32.06 4.68
N CYS A 30 -8.18 -31.78 3.79
CA CYS A 30 -8.70 -32.76 2.82
C CYS A 30 -8.45 -32.36 1.35
N ASP A 31 -7.73 -31.26 1.11
CA ASP A 31 -7.39 -30.73 -0.23
C ASP A 31 -8.60 -30.50 -1.16
N THR A 32 -9.82 -30.41 -0.62
CA THR A 32 -11.00 -30.05 -1.40
C THR A 32 -10.97 -28.57 -1.78
N GLU A 33 -11.33 -28.29 -3.03
CA GLU A 33 -11.39 -26.95 -3.61
C GLU A 33 -12.85 -26.57 -3.90
N PHE A 34 -13.23 -25.36 -3.49
CA PHE A 34 -14.56 -24.80 -3.74
C PHE A 34 -14.44 -23.46 -4.48
N GLU A 35 -15.32 -23.25 -5.46
CA GLU A 35 -15.47 -21.94 -6.09
C GLU A 35 -16.04 -20.94 -5.10
N VAL A 36 -15.53 -19.70 -5.11
CA VAL A 36 -15.97 -18.63 -4.20
C VAL A 36 -17.47 -18.34 -4.37
N ASP A 37 -18.00 -18.49 -5.59
CA ASP A 37 -19.42 -18.29 -5.90
C ASP A 37 -20.34 -19.41 -5.42
N ALA A 38 -19.82 -20.64 -5.24
CA ALA A 38 -20.63 -21.78 -4.82
C ALA A 38 -21.07 -21.70 -3.35
N LEU A 39 -20.40 -20.87 -2.55
CA LEU A 39 -20.68 -20.67 -1.13
C LEU A 39 -21.61 -19.48 -0.83
N LYS A 40 -22.16 -18.80 -1.85
CA LYS A 40 -23.13 -17.70 -1.67
C LYS A 40 -24.32 -18.07 -0.77
N GLY A 41 -24.79 -19.32 -0.86
CA GLY A 41 -25.89 -19.81 -0.02
C GLY A 41 -25.52 -19.98 1.45
N TYR A 42 -24.25 -20.28 1.76
CA TYR A 42 -23.78 -20.45 3.15
C TYR A 42 -23.74 -19.13 3.94
N ASP A 43 -23.47 -18.00 3.26
CA ASP A 43 -23.48 -16.66 3.88
C ASP A 43 -24.89 -16.21 4.29
N GLU A 44 -25.93 -16.68 3.58
CA GLU A 44 -27.33 -16.37 3.89
C GLU A 44 -27.84 -17.23 5.06
N ASP A 45 -27.51 -18.53 5.09
CA ASP A 45 -27.95 -19.47 6.14
C ASP A 45 -27.28 -19.22 7.51
N LEU A 46 -26.07 -18.64 7.55
CA LEU A 46 -25.33 -18.39 8.81
C LEU A 46 -25.76 -17.13 9.56
N LYS A 47 -26.56 -16.24 8.94
CA LYS A 47 -27.13 -15.05 9.61
C LYS A 47 -28.21 -15.39 10.63
N ASP A 48 -28.81 -16.58 10.56
CA ASP A 48 -30.01 -16.94 11.35
C ASP A 48 -29.75 -17.80 12.60
N GLN A 49 -28.49 -18.13 12.93
CA GLN A 49 -28.20 -18.89 14.15
C GLN A 49 -28.24 -18.01 15.41
N LYS A 50 -29.38 -17.99 16.09
CA LYS A 50 -29.54 -17.43 17.43
C LYS A 50 -28.80 -18.31 18.45
N PRO A 51 -27.81 -17.81 19.20
CA PRO A 51 -27.14 -18.59 20.24
C PRO A 51 -28.09 -18.81 21.44
N SER A 52 -28.14 -20.03 21.96
CA SER A 52 -28.78 -20.34 23.25
C SER A 52 -27.93 -19.79 24.39
N LYS A 53 -28.32 -18.65 24.98
CA LYS A 53 -27.62 -18.06 26.13
C LYS A 53 -28.13 -18.65 27.44
N MET A 54 -27.30 -19.42 28.15
CA MET A 54 -27.42 -19.66 29.58
C MET A 54 -26.61 -18.57 30.31
N ASN A 55 -27.29 -17.68 31.01
CA ASN A 55 -26.66 -16.54 31.68
C ASN A 55 -26.26 -16.95 33.11
N TRP A 56 -24.97 -17.21 33.33
CA TRP A 56 -24.42 -17.43 34.66
C TRP A 56 -23.73 -16.14 35.13
N THR A 57 -24.24 -15.52 36.18
CA THR A 57 -23.65 -14.31 36.77
C THR A 57 -22.53 -14.70 37.73
N THR A 58 -21.29 -14.54 37.30
CA THR A 58 -20.11 -14.48 38.17
C THR A 58 -19.79 -13.00 38.47
N PRO A 59 -19.55 -12.62 39.74
CA PRO A 59 -19.18 -11.25 40.07
C PRO A 59 -17.69 -11.02 39.76
N GLY A 60 -17.40 -10.57 38.55
CA GLY A 60 -16.11 -9.98 38.17
C GLY A 60 -16.15 -8.47 38.40
N GLY A 61 -15.05 -7.88 38.87
CA GLY A 61 -14.95 -6.44 39.12
C GLY A 61 -15.33 -5.61 37.89
N SER A 62 -16.13 -4.57 38.11
CA SER A 62 -16.56 -3.65 37.06
C SER A 62 -15.41 -2.75 36.63
N TRP A 63 -15.09 -2.74 35.35
CA TRP A 63 -14.25 -1.73 34.72
C TRP A 63 -14.88 -0.34 34.86
N ALA A 64 -14.08 0.71 35.00
CA ALA A 64 -14.57 2.07 35.09
C ALA A 64 -15.19 2.52 33.74
N GLU A 65 -16.18 3.43 33.77
CA GLU A 65 -16.80 3.97 32.56
C GLU A 65 -15.74 4.59 31.63
N GLY A 66 -15.52 3.96 30.47
CA GLY A 66 -14.55 4.39 29.46
C GLY A 66 -13.32 3.48 29.28
N GLU A 67 -13.01 2.57 30.20
CA GLU A 67 -11.83 1.68 30.08
C GLU A 67 -11.97 0.59 29.00
N THR A 68 -13.19 0.32 28.55
CA THR A 68 -13.51 -0.66 27.49
C THR A 68 -13.98 0.00 26.18
N ALA A 69 -13.94 1.34 26.10
CA ALA A 69 -14.33 2.06 24.90
C ALA A 69 -13.34 1.74 23.77
N GLY A 70 -13.81 1.07 22.71
CA GLY A 70 -13.00 0.71 21.54
C GLY A 70 -12.43 -0.71 21.54
N LEU A 71 -12.71 -1.52 22.58
CA LEU A 71 -12.30 -2.92 22.66
C LEU A 71 -13.53 -3.82 22.66
N HIS A 72 -13.53 -4.79 21.75
CA HIS A 72 -14.60 -5.77 21.62
C HIS A 72 -14.06 -7.18 21.86
N THR A 73 -14.72 -7.91 22.77
CA THR A 73 -14.44 -9.33 23.01
C THR A 73 -15.32 -10.18 22.11
N TYR A 74 -14.70 -11.07 21.36
CA TYR A 74 -15.33 -12.02 20.45
C TYR A 74 -14.99 -13.45 20.87
N VAL A 75 -15.98 -14.34 20.91
CA VAL A 75 -15.76 -15.76 21.22
C VAL A 75 -15.62 -16.53 19.91
N CYS A 76 -14.49 -17.23 19.72
CA CYS A 76 -14.31 -18.14 18.59
C CYS A 76 -15.26 -19.33 18.72
N LYS A 77 -16.05 -19.61 17.68
CA LYS A 77 -17.02 -20.71 17.69
C LYS A 77 -16.35 -22.09 17.54
N SER A 78 -15.13 -22.12 17.03
CA SER A 78 -14.35 -23.34 16.86
C SER A 78 -13.68 -23.84 18.14
N CYS A 79 -13.07 -22.97 18.96
CA CYS A 79 -12.34 -23.38 20.17
C CYS A 79 -12.86 -22.77 21.47
N GLY A 80 -13.85 -21.87 21.41
CA GLY A 80 -14.38 -21.17 22.59
C GLY A 80 -13.47 -20.09 23.18
N GLY A 81 -12.35 -19.77 22.53
CA GLY A 81 -11.41 -18.76 23.00
C GLY A 81 -11.95 -17.33 22.83
N GLU A 82 -11.75 -16.49 23.85
CA GLU A 82 -12.08 -15.06 23.81
C GLU A 82 -10.95 -14.26 23.17
N ILE A 83 -11.27 -13.56 22.09
CA ILE A 83 -10.37 -12.73 21.29
C ILE A 83 -10.78 -11.29 21.52
N VAL A 84 -9.85 -10.48 22.01
CA VAL A 84 -10.06 -9.03 22.14
C VAL A 84 -9.54 -8.38 20.86
N GLY A 85 -10.43 -7.70 20.15
CA GLY A 85 -10.11 -6.91 18.97
C GLY A 85 -10.42 -5.43 19.23
N ASP A 86 -9.73 -4.55 18.51
CA ASP A 86 -10.13 -3.16 18.43
C ASP A 86 -11.39 -3.00 17.57
N ASP A 87 -11.99 -1.81 17.60
CA ASP A 87 -13.18 -1.51 16.78
C ASP A 87 -12.92 -1.66 15.28
N THR A 88 -11.67 -1.56 14.83
CA THR A 88 -11.33 -1.58 13.41
C THR A 88 -11.10 -2.99 12.85
N MET A 89 -10.80 -3.95 13.71
CA MET A 89 -10.50 -5.33 13.34
C MET A 89 -11.74 -6.01 12.74
N ALA A 90 -11.64 -6.43 11.49
CA ALA A 90 -12.78 -6.93 10.73
C ALA A 90 -12.60 -8.38 10.25
N ALA A 91 -11.36 -8.81 9.99
CA ALA A 91 -10.99 -10.21 9.81
C ALA A 91 -9.62 -10.50 10.46
N SER A 92 -9.47 -11.69 11.03
CA SER A 92 -8.19 -12.14 11.60
C SER A 92 -8.17 -13.67 11.77
N ALA A 93 -7.08 -14.20 12.31
CA ALA A 93 -6.99 -15.58 12.74
C ALA A 93 -7.13 -15.67 14.28
N CYS A 94 -7.81 -16.71 14.76
CA CYS A 94 -7.88 -17.01 16.18
C CYS A 94 -6.48 -17.26 16.75
N PRO A 95 -6.01 -16.51 17.77
CA PRO A 95 -4.69 -16.72 18.36
C PRO A 95 -4.50 -18.10 19.01
N PHE A 96 -5.61 -18.76 19.39
CA PHE A 96 -5.58 -20.04 20.08
C PHE A 96 -5.56 -21.24 19.13
N CYS A 97 -6.46 -21.27 18.13
CA CYS A 97 -6.60 -22.42 17.23
C CYS A 97 -6.21 -22.13 15.77
N GLY A 98 -5.91 -20.87 15.43
CA GLY A 98 -5.51 -20.48 14.08
C GLY A 98 -6.66 -20.40 13.06
N ASN A 99 -7.91 -20.64 13.46
CA ASN A 99 -9.04 -20.56 12.53
C ASN A 99 -9.28 -19.12 12.06
N PRO A 100 -9.52 -18.90 10.75
CA PRO A 100 -9.88 -17.60 10.22
C PRO A 100 -11.27 -17.21 10.72
N ILE A 101 -11.36 -16.01 11.31
CA ILE A 101 -12.58 -15.42 11.82
C ILE A 101 -12.89 -14.14 11.04
N VAL A 102 -14.15 -13.99 10.61
CA VAL A 102 -14.63 -12.76 9.98
C VAL A 102 -15.73 -12.16 10.85
N LEU A 103 -15.52 -10.90 11.27
CA LEU A 103 -16.39 -10.15 12.16
C LEU A 103 -17.42 -9.38 11.35
N THR A 104 -18.56 -10.02 11.05
CA THR A 104 -19.58 -9.42 10.18
C THR A 104 -20.26 -8.19 10.78
N GLY A 105 -20.20 -8.02 12.10
CA GLY A 105 -20.70 -6.82 12.77
C GLY A 105 -19.97 -5.54 12.36
N GLN A 106 -18.72 -5.64 11.90
CA GLN A 106 -17.91 -4.48 11.49
C GLN A 106 -18.12 -4.08 10.03
N PHE A 107 -18.73 -4.95 9.20
CA PHE A 107 -19.01 -4.71 7.77
C PHE A 107 -20.52 -4.60 7.48
N ALA A 108 -21.26 -3.89 8.34
CA ALA A 108 -22.70 -3.70 8.19
C ALA A 108 -23.04 -2.28 7.68
N GLY A 109 -24.01 -2.19 6.76
CA GLY A 109 -24.44 -0.91 6.19
C GLY A 109 -23.36 -0.24 5.34
N ASP A 110 -23.15 1.05 5.56
CA ASP A 110 -22.18 1.90 4.84
C ASP A 110 -20.71 1.49 5.05
N LEU A 111 -20.45 0.60 6.01
CA LEU A 111 -19.11 0.08 6.32
C LEU A 111 -18.67 -1.07 5.41
N ARG A 112 -19.55 -1.56 4.54
CA ARG A 112 -19.25 -2.68 3.64
C ARG A 112 -18.48 -2.17 2.41
N PRO A 113 -17.31 -2.76 2.07
CA PRO A 113 -16.61 -2.43 0.83
C PRO A 113 -17.44 -2.77 -0.41
N ASP A 114 -17.33 -1.93 -1.45
CA ASP A 114 -17.90 -2.18 -2.76
C ASP A 114 -17.05 -3.20 -3.54
N LEU A 115 -15.72 -3.05 -3.44
CA LEU A 115 -14.74 -3.77 -4.24
C LEU A 115 -13.65 -4.42 -3.38
N ILE A 116 -13.07 -5.48 -3.91
CA ILE A 116 -11.88 -6.13 -3.35
C ILE A 116 -10.97 -6.57 -4.48
N ILE A 117 -9.67 -6.35 -4.33
CA ILE A 117 -8.66 -6.92 -5.21
C ILE A 117 -8.15 -8.20 -4.55
N PRO A 118 -8.35 -9.39 -5.13
CA PRO A 118 -7.92 -10.63 -4.49
C PRO A 118 -6.38 -10.73 -4.46
N PHE A 119 -5.83 -11.33 -3.40
CA PHE A 119 -4.42 -11.70 -3.36
C PHE A 119 -4.10 -12.65 -4.53
N LYS A 120 -3.04 -12.35 -5.29
CA LYS A 120 -2.50 -13.25 -6.33
C LYS A 120 -1.19 -13.90 -5.91
N LEU A 121 -0.41 -13.21 -5.09
CA LEU A 121 0.89 -13.67 -4.59
C LEU A 121 0.76 -14.26 -3.18
N ASP A 122 1.40 -15.40 -2.99
CA ASP A 122 1.37 -16.16 -1.75
C ASP A 122 2.43 -15.68 -0.74
N LYS A 123 2.37 -16.23 0.48
CA LYS A 123 3.31 -15.93 1.55
C LYS A 123 4.76 -16.27 1.17
N LYS A 124 5.00 -17.29 0.34
CA LYS A 124 6.35 -17.68 -0.09
C LYS A 124 6.94 -16.65 -1.06
N ALA A 125 6.13 -16.11 -1.98
CA ALA A 125 6.53 -15.03 -2.86
C ALA A 125 6.96 -13.78 -2.08
N ALA A 126 6.21 -13.41 -1.03
CA ALA A 126 6.57 -12.28 -0.16
C ALA A 126 7.94 -12.47 0.50
N LYS A 127 8.22 -13.67 1.02
CA LYS A 127 9.52 -14.01 1.60
C LYS A 127 10.66 -13.99 0.56
N ALA A 128 10.41 -14.48 -0.65
CA ALA A 128 11.38 -14.46 -1.74
C ALA A 128 11.70 -13.01 -2.16
N LYS A 129 10.69 -12.15 -2.27
CA LYS A 129 10.86 -10.72 -2.60
C LYS A 129 11.62 -9.94 -1.54
N LEU A 130 11.38 -10.22 -0.26
CA LEU A 130 12.21 -9.66 0.81
C LEU A 130 13.69 -10.06 0.63
N GLN A 131 13.97 -11.34 0.37
CA GLN A 131 15.35 -11.80 0.15
C GLN A 131 16.00 -11.16 -1.07
N GLU A 132 15.23 -10.92 -2.13
CA GLU A 132 15.68 -10.17 -3.31
C GLU A 132 15.99 -8.70 -2.94
N HIS A 133 15.11 -8.04 -2.20
CA HIS A 133 15.31 -6.66 -1.73
C HIS A 133 16.56 -6.52 -0.86
N LEU A 134 16.97 -7.54 -0.12
CA LEU A 134 18.18 -7.49 0.70
C LEU A 134 19.48 -7.74 -0.10
N LYS A 135 19.40 -8.20 -1.35
CA LYS A 135 20.59 -8.46 -2.19
C LYS A 135 21.10 -7.16 -2.84
N GLY A 136 22.41 -7.12 -3.13
CA GLY A 136 23.05 -6.05 -3.90
C GLY A 136 23.27 -4.71 -3.18
N LYS A 137 22.80 -4.54 -1.92
CA LYS A 137 22.95 -3.27 -1.19
C LYS A 137 24.28 -3.21 -0.44
N THR A 138 25.18 -2.34 -0.90
CA THR A 138 26.53 -2.14 -0.33
C THR A 138 26.53 -1.48 1.04
N LEU A 139 25.53 -0.64 1.32
CA LEU A 139 25.37 0.10 2.57
C LEU A 139 24.54 -0.65 3.63
N LEU A 140 24.04 -1.84 3.31
CA LEU A 140 23.27 -2.64 4.25
C LEU A 140 24.22 -3.38 5.20
N PRO A 141 24.04 -3.29 6.54
CA PRO A 141 24.84 -4.04 7.48
C PRO A 141 24.78 -5.53 7.16
N LYS A 142 25.95 -6.18 7.00
CA LYS A 142 26.03 -7.62 6.73
C LYS A 142 25.32 -8.43 7.82
N VAL A 143 25.39 -7.96 9.06
CA VAL A 143 24.73 -8.55 10.24
C VAL A 143 23.21 -8.51 10.08
N PHE A 144 22.65 -7.39 9.61
CA PHE A 144 21.22 -7.30 9.30
C PHE A 144 20.85 -8.33 8.23
N ARG A 145 21.61 -8.42 7.13
CA ARG A 145 21.32 -9.39 6.07
C ARG A 145 21.41 -10.85 6.53
N SER A 146 22.34 -11.19 7.42
CA SER A 146 22.56 -12.58 7.87
C SER A 146 21.66 -12.99 9.02
N GLN A 147 21.25 -12.05 9.88
CA GLN A 147 20.47 -12.29 11.10
C GLN A 147 19.04 -11.75 11.01
N ASN A 148 18.60 -11.28 9.84
CA ASN A 148 17.20 -10.86 9.67
C ASN A 148 16.30 -12.09 9.81
N HIS A 149 15.83 -12.31 11.03
CA HIS A 149 14.73 -13.17 11.33
C HIS A 149 13.46 -12.35 11.10
N ILE A 150 12.63 -12.83 10.19
CA ILE A 150 11.34 -12.22 9.93
C ILE A 150 10.47 -12.55 11.15
N ASP A 151 10.13 -11.52 11.92
CA ASP A 151 9.32 -11.68 13.13
C ASP A 151 7.90 -12.07 12.73
N GLU A 152 7.36 -11.38 11.72
CA GLU A 152 6.00 -11.62 11.27
C GLU A 152 5.82 -11.37 9.77
N ILE A 153 5.00 -12.21 9.13
CA ILE A 153 4.49 -12.00 7.76
C ILE A 153 2.99 -12.16 7.81
N LYS A 154 2.28 -11.06 7.58
CA LYS A 154 0.82 -10.98 7.58
C LYS A 154 0.34 -10.53 6.20
N GLY A 155 -0.66 -11.22 5.67
CA GLY A 155 -1.42 -10.74 4.53
C GLY A 155 -2.58 -9.92 5.06
N VAL A 156 -2.60 -8.64 4.73
CA VAL A 156 -3.56 -7.66 5.24
C VAL A 156 -4.35 -7.08 4.08
N TYR A 157 -5.67 -7.05 4.21
CA TYR A 157 -6.51 -6.22 3.37
C TYR A 157 -6.60 -4.82 3.97
N VAL A 158 -6.02 -3.85 3.26
CA VAL A 158 -5.98 -2.45 3.68
C VAL A 158 -7.17 -1.71 3.05
N PRO A 159 -7.90 -0.89 3.83
CA PRO A 159 -9.00 -0.07 3.32
C PRO A 159 -8.50 1.10 2.47
N PHE A 160 -9.05 1.23 1.26
CA PHE A 160 -8.79 2.35 0.36
C PHE A 160 -10.08 2.99 -0.11
N TRP A 161 -10.05 4.31 -0.23
CA TRP A 161 -11.05 5.10 -0.94
C TRP A 161 -10.64 5.29 -2.39
N LEU A 162 -11.53 4.98 -3.31
CA LEU A 162 -11.33 5.17 -4.74
C LEU A 162 -12.11 6.41 -5.19
N TYR A 163 -11.38 7.42 -5.66
CA TYR A 163 -11.98 8.66 -6.14
C TYR A 163 -12.02 8.71 -7.65
N ASP A 164 -13.23 8.92 -8.18
CA ASP A 164 -13.46 9.23 -9.58
C ASP A 164 -13.64 10.75 -9.71
N SER A 165 -12.93 11.41 -10.61
CA SER A 165 -13.04 12.86 -10.84
C SER A 165 -12.58 13.23 -12.24
N ASP A 166 -13.18 14.30 -12.78
CA ASP A 166 -12.67 14.98 -13.96
C ASP A 166 -11.89 16.22 -13.51
N ALA A 167 -10.81 16.53 -14.23
CA ALA A 167 -9.96 17.69 -14.00
C ALA A 167 -9.88 18.55 -15.26
N ASP A 168 -10.43 19.76 -15.17
CA ASP A 168 -10.28 20.81 -16.18
C ASP A 168 -9.02 21.61 -15.88
N ALA A 169 -8.02 21.54 -16.76
CA ALA A 169 -6.70 22.07 -16.50
C ALA A 169 -6.29 23.10 -17.56
N GLN A 170 -5.77 24.23 -17.10
CA GLN A 170 -5.17 25.28 -17.90
C GLN A 170 -3.78 25.60 -17.36
N LEU A 171 -2.75 25.20 -18.10
CA LEU A 171 -1.36 25.38 -17.72
C LEU A 171 -0.63 26.31 -18.69
N ARG A 172 0.24 27.14 -18.13
CA ARG A 172 1.15 28.00 -18.88
C ARG A 172 2.59 27.67 -18.51
N PHE A 173 3.40 27.53 -19.54
CA PHE A 173 4.82 27.26 -19.43
C PHE A 173 5.60 28.34 -20.17
N THR A 174 6.75 28.69 -19.62
CA THR A 174 7.80 29.40 -20.33
C THR A 174 8.84 28.38 -20.73
N ALA A 175 9.04 28.25 -22.03
CA ALA A 175 9.97 27.31 -22.61
C ALA A 175 11.07 28.04 -23.37
N THR A 176 12.29 27.52 -23.32
CA THR A 176 13.44 28.11 -24.02
C THR A 176 14.02 27.14 -25.01
N ARG A 177 14.44 27.67 -26.17
CA ARG A 177 15.26 26.94 -27.12
C ARG A 177 16.58 27.68 -27.31
N THR A 178 17.69 26.99 -27.09
CA THR A 178 19.03 27.57 -27.18
C THR A 178 19.74 26.99 -28.40
N ARG A 179 20.18 27.86 -29.29
CA ARG A 179 20.97 27.53 -30.46
C ARG A 179 22.39 28.09 -30.27
N PHE A 180 23.39 27.26 -30.58
CA PHE A 180 24.79 27.64 -30.59
C PHE A 180 25.31 27.58 -32.03
N TRP A 181 25.99 28.63 -32.48
CA TRP A 181 26.75 28.61 -33.72
C TRP A 181 27.97 29.51 -33.60
N SER A 182 28.99 29.21 -34.38
CA SER A 182 30.26 29.94 -34.37
C SER A 182 30.59 30.39 -35.79
N ASP A 183 31.22 31.55 -35.91
CA ASP A 183 31.91 32.01 -37.10
C ASP A 183 33.41 32.20 -36.77
N ASP A 184 34.24 32.54 -37.75
CA ASP A 184 35.70 32.68 -37.59
C ASP A 184 36.11 33.64 -36.46
N ASP A 185 35.27 34.64 -36.16
CA ASP A 185 35.57 35.69 -35.17
C ASP A 185 34.80 35.55 -33.83
N TYR A 186 33.63 34.88 -33.81
CA TYR A 186 32.72 34.91 -32.66
C TYR A 186 31.94 33.61 -32.44
N ASN A 187 31.65 33.33 -31.16
CA ASN A 187 30.68 32.32 -30.73
C ASN A 187 29.35 33.00 -30.38
N TYR A 188 28.27 32.58 -31.03
CA TYR A 188 26.93 33.10 -30.82
C TYR A 188 26.07 32.10 -30.05
N THR A 189 25.31 32.62 -29.09
CA THR A 189 24.26 31.89 -28.36
C THR A 189 22.95 32.64 -28.53
N GLU A 190 21.97 32.03 -29.18
CA GLU A 190 20.60 32.55 -29.31
C GLU A 190 19.69 31.75 -28.41
N THR A 191 19.05 32.43 -27.46
CA THR A 191 18.02 31.85 -26.60
C THR A 191 16.67 32.42 -27.01
N SER A 192 15.85 31.60 -27.68
CA SER A 192 14.47 31.95 -28.01
C SER A 192 13.55 31.59 -26.85
N TYR A 193 12.69 32.52 -26.45
CA TYR A 193 11.68 32.33 -25.40
C TYR A 193 10.31 32.08 -26.03
N TYR A 194 9.62 31.06 -25.55
CA TYR A 194 8.29 30.67 -26.00
C TYR A 194 7.32 30.64 -24.82
N SER A 195 6.14 31.23 -24.99
CA SER A 195 5.02 31.04 -24.08
C SER A 195 4.17 29.88 -24.62
N VAL A 196 4.17 28.76 -23.89
CA VAL A 196 3.42 27.56 -24.25
C VAL A 196 2.19 27.47 -23.36
N ARG A 197 1.03 27.34 -23.99
CA ARG A 197 -0.24 27.11 -23.30
C ARG A 197 -0.74 25.70 -23.59
N ARG A 198 -1.21 25.03 -22.54
CA ARG A 198 -1.90 23.75 -22.64
C ARG A 198 -3.20 23.81 -21.87
N ASP A 199 -4.29 23.53 -22.55
CA ASP A 199 -5.63 23.45 -21.98
C ASP A 199 -6.18 22.07 -22.33
N GLY A 200 -6.85 21.42 -21.39
CA GLY A 200 -7.44 20.11 -21.63
C GLY A 200 -8.19 19.58 -20.43
N VAL A 201 -8.80 18.42 -20.63
CA VAL A 201 -9.58 17.71 -19.61
C VAL A 201 -8.96 16.34 -19.41
N LEU A 202 -8.73 15.96 -18.15
CA LEU A 202 -8.27 14.63 -17.77
C LEU A 202 -9.32 13.97 -16.89
N GLY A 203 -9.74 12.76 -17.27
CA GLY A 203 -10.58 11.91 -16.45
C GLY A 203 -9.72 10.99 -15.59
N PHE A 204 -10.03 10.93 -14.30
CA PHE A 204 -9.39 10.04 -13.33
C PHE A 204 -10.42 9.00 -12.85
N ASP A 205 -10.07 7.74 -13.02
CA ASP A 205 -10.89 6.60 -12.60
C ASP A 205 -10.17 5.86 -11.47
N ALA A 206 -10.86 5.67 -10.34
CA ALA A 206 -10.42 4.91 -9.18
C ALA A 206 -9.05 5.35 -8.61
N VAL A 207 -8.84 6.65 -8.36
CA VAL A 207 -7.63 7.14 -7.67
C VAL A 207 -7.62 6.64 -6.22
N PRO A 208 -6.67 5.76 -5.84
CA PRO A 208 -6.67 5.17 -4.51
C PRO A 208 -6.12 6.15 -3.47
N VAL A 209 -6.73 6.21 -2.30
CA VAL A 209 -6.21 6.90 -1.12
C VAL A 209 -6.44 6.02 0.10
N ASP A 210 -5.43 5.91 0.96
CA ASP A 210 -5.52 5.10 2.17
C ASP A 210 -6.67 5.59 3.08
N GLY A 211 -7.39 4.62 3.65
CA GLY A 211 -8.44 4.79 4.64
C GLY A 211 -8.03 4.32 6.04
N SER A 212 -6.77 3.95 6.26
CA SER A 212 -6.22 3.42 7.51
C SER A 212 -5.11 4.31 8.08
N SER A 213 -5.30 4.86 9.28
CA SER A 213 -4.29 5.63 10.01
C SER A 213 -3.14 4.78 10.58
N LYS A 214 -3.33 3.45 10.64
CA LYS A 214 -2.32 2.49 11.13
C LYS A 214 -1.19 2.25 10.14
N MET A 215 -1.40 2.60 8.86
CA MET A 215 -0.42 2.44 7.80
C MET A 215 0.05 3.83 7.38
N GLU A 216 1.35 3.97 7.14
CA GLU A 216 1.88 5.24 6.66
C GLU A 216 1.53 5.41 5.18
N ASP A 217 0.97 6.57 4.82
CA ASP A 217 0.57 6.90 3.44
C ASP A 217 1.72 6.69 2.44
N ASP A 218 2.95 7.06 2.82
CA ASP A 218 4.13 6.95 1.96
C ASP A 218 4.46 5.49 1.61
N LEU A 219 4.30 4.57 2.57
CA LEU A 219 4.50 3.15 2.39
C LEU A 219 3.45 2.54 1.46
N MET A 220 2.18 2.93 1.65
CA MET A 220 1.05 2.45 0.85
C MET A 220 1.09 2.99 -0.59
N GLU A 221 1.41 4.27 -0.77
CA GLU A 221 1.58 4.88 -2.09
C GLU A 221 2.81 4.28 -2.81
N SER A 222 3.85 3.89 -2.07
CA SER A 222 5.07 3.30 -2.65
C SER A 222 4.85 1.90 -3.23
N ILE A 223 3.83 1.14 -2.80
CA ILE A 223 3.49 -0.19 -3.35
C ILE A 223 2.54 -0.14 -4.55
N GLU A 224 2.05 1.04 -4.93
CA GLU A 224 1.29 1.25 -6.17
C GLU A 224 2.19 1.10 -7.42
N PRO A 225 1.66 0.69 -8.59
CA PRO A 225 0.26 0.61 -8.97
C PRO A 225 -0.42 -0.72 -8.60
N PHE A 226 -1.70 -0.64 -8.23
CA PHE A 226 -2.62 -1.77 -8.22
C PHE A 226 -3.38 -1.82 -9.55
N THR A 227 -3.65 -3.03 -10.05
CA THR A 227 -4.37 -3.23 -11.30
C THR A 227 -5.86 -3.32 -11.02
N MET A 228 -6.56 -2.20 -11.18
CA MET A 228 -8.01 -2.08 -10.90
C MET A 228 -8.89 -2.98 -11.77
N SER A 229 -8.42 -3.40 -12.96
CA SER A 229 -9.19 -4.31 -13.82
C SER A 229 -9.42 -5.69 -13.21
N ASP A 230 -8.64 -6.06 -12.19
CA ASP A 230 -8.84 -7.30 -11.43
C ASP A 230 -9.72 -7.11 -10.18
N ALA A 231 -10.24 -5.90 -9.93
CA ALA A 231 -11.13 -5.65 -8.80
C ALA A 231 -12.46 -6.38 -9.01
N VAL A 232 -12.89 -7.15 -8.00
CA VAL A 232 -14.15 -7.89 -8.01
C VAL A 232 -15.10 -7.34 -6.95
N PRO A 233 -16.43 -7.53 -7.09
CA PRO A 233 -17.38 -7.17 -6.05
C PRO A 233 -17.04 -7.87 -4.72
N PHE A 234 -17.10 -7.12 -3.62
CA PHE A 234 -16.71 -7.61 -2.31
C PHE A 234 -17.54 -8.82 -1.85
N LYS A 235 -16.81 -9.89 -1.50
CA LYS A 235 -17.33 -11.10 -0.83
C LYS A 235 -16.49 -11.39 0.40
N THR A 236 -17.15 -11.77 1.49
CA THR A 236 -16.54 -12.11 2.79
C THR A 236 -15.57 -13.29 2.70
N ALA A 237 -15.76 -14.20 1.75
CA ALA A 237 -14.91 -15.36 1.53
C ALA A 237 -13.44 -15.00 1.21
N TYR A 238 -13.20 -13.87 0.54
CA TYR A 238 -11.84 -13.42 0.21
C TYR A 238 -11.02 -13.01 1.45
N LEU A 239 -11.69 -12.71 2.57
CA LEU A 239 -11.03 -12.37 3.83
C LEU A 239 -10.59 -13.62 4.62
N ALA A 240 -11.08 -14.81 4.24
CA ALA A 240 -10.77 -16.04 4.94
C ALA A 240 -9.28 -16.41 4.80
N GLY A 241 -8.52 -16.28 5.88
CA GLY A 241 -7.08 -16.54 5.91
C GLY A 241 -6.21 -15.27 5.86
N TYR A 242 -6.83 -14.09 5.75
CA TYR A 242 -6.16 -12.79 5.75
C TYR A 242 -6.67 -11.94 6.91
N VAL A 243 -5.83 -11.00 7.36
CA VAL A 243 -6.23 -9.97 8.31
C VAL A 243 -6.89 -8.85 7.51
N ALA A 244 -7.94 -8.23 8.03
CA ALA A 244 -8.55 -7.07 7.41
C ALA A 244 -9.01 -6.09 8.48
N ASP A 245 -8.69 -4.82 8.28
CA ASP A 245 -9.19 -3.73 9.10
C ASP A 245 -10.25 -2.95 8.30
N LYS A 246 -11.24 -2.40 9.00
CA LYS A 246 -12.14 -1.40 8.45
C LYS A 246 -11.43 -0.04 8.39
N TYR A 247 -11.93 0.87 7.55
CA TYR A 247 -11.42 2.23 7.51
C TYR A 247 -11.61 2.93 8.86
N ASP A 248 -10.61 3.70 9.28
CA ASP A 248 -10.67 4.61 10.44
C ASP A 248 -10.54 6.09 10.01
N VAL A 249 -10.13 6.32 8.75
CA VAL A 249 -10.15 7.62 8.09
C VAL A 249 -11.36 7.71 7.16
N ASP A 250 -12.25 8.65 7.47
CA ASP A 250 -13.43 8.93 6.64
C ASP A 250 -13.03 9.47 5.26
N ALA A 251 -13.83 9.12 4.24
CA ALA A 251 -13.66 9.63 2.88
C ALA A 251 -13.50 11.17 2.84
N GLN A 252 -14.29 11.91 3.62
CA GLN A 252 -14.21 13.38 3.64
C GLN A 252 -12.83 13.93 4.03
N LYS A 253 -12.11 13.23 4.92
CA LYS A 253 -10.74 13.61 5.32
C LYS A 253 -9.75 13.29 4.21
N SER A 254 -9.95 12.18 3.50
CA SER A 254 -9.10 11.73 2.40
C SER A 254 -9.30 12.52 1.09
N ILE A 255 -10.39 13.29 0.93
CA ILE A 255 -10.64 14.13 -0.26
C ILE A 255 -9.49 15.11 -0.52
N GLN A 256 -8.92 15.72 0.52
CA GLN A 256 -7.82 16.68 0.32
C GLN A 256 -6.59 16.01 -0.29
N ARG A 257 -6.24 14.80 0.21
CA ARG A 257 -5.13 14.00 -0.33
C ARG A 257 -5.42 13.56 -1.77
N ALA A 258 -6.65 13.12 -2.06
CA ALA A 258 -7.08 12.76 -3.41
C ALA A 258 -6.93 13.94 -4.38
N ASN A 259 -7.40 15.13 -3.99
CA ASN A 259 -7.30 16.34 -4.80
C ASN A 259 -5.85 16.74 -5.08
N GLU A 260 -4.96 16.60 -4.09
CA GLU A 260 -3.53 16.85 -4.27
C GLU A 260 -2.90 15.90 -5.29
N ARG A 261 -3.19 14.59 -5.15
CA ARG A 261 -2.70 13.56 -6.08
C ARG A 261 -3.19 13.79 -7.51
N ILE A 262 -4.47 14.13 -7.67
CA ILE A 262 -5.08 14.42 -8.97
C ILE A 262 -4.45 15.67 -9.60
N ARG A 263 -4.25 16.74 -8.82
CA ARG A 263 -3.59 17.95 -9.30
C ARG A 263 -2.17 17.67 -9.75
N GLN A 264 -1.36 17.02 -8.92
CA GLN A 264 0.02 16.70 -9.26
C GLN A 264 0.11 15.81 -10.51
N SER A 265 -0.73 14.78 -10.60
CA SER A 265 -0.80 13.90 -11.77
C SER A 265 -1.21 14.65 -13.04
N THR A 266 -2.12 15.61 -12.92
CA THR A 266 -2.53 16.49 -14.01
C THR A 266 -1.36 17.37 -14.45
N GLU A 267 -0.67 18.03 -13.52
CA GLU A 267 0.49 18.88 -13.84
C GLU A 267 1.60 18.09 -14.52
N ASP A 268 1.92 16.90 -14.02
CA ASP A 268 2.93 16.01 -14.60
C ASP A 268 2.53 15.56 -16.01
N ALA A 269 1.29 15.12 -16.21
CA ALA A 269 0.79 14.69 -17.52
C ALA A 269 0.84 15.82 -18.55
N PHE A 270 0.41 17.03 -18.18
CA PHE A 270 0.46 18.20 -19.06
C PHE A 270 1.89 18.66 -19.35
N THR A 271 2.77 18.62 -18.35
CA THR A 271 4.19 18.95 -18.52
C THR A 271 4.86 18.00 -19.51
N GLN A 272 4.54 16.70 -19.44
CA GLN A 272 5.06 15.70 -20.39
C GLN A 272 4.63 15.95 -21.84
N THR A 273 3.53 16.68 -22.09
CA THR A 273 3.11 17.06 -23.46
C THR A 273 3.90 18.23 -24.06
N VAL A 274 4.70 18.94 -23.25
CA VAL A 274 5.52 20.07 -23.70
C VAL A 274 6.88 19.55 -24.15
N THR A 275 6.92 19.04 -25.38
CA THR A 275 8.13 18.47 -26.00
C THR A 275 8.77 19.44 -27.00
N GLY A 276 10.09 19.35 -27.21
CA GLY A 276 10.80 20.09 -28.25
C GLY A 276 11.50 21.38 -27.80
N TYR A 277 11.66 21.57 -26.49
CA TYR A 277 12.34 22.71 -25.87
C TYR A 277 13.48 22.22 -24.96
N ASP A 278 14.50 23.06 -24.76
CA ASP A 278 15.67 22.72 -23.94
C ASP A 278 15.42 22.89 -22.44
N SER A 279 14.55 23.85 -22.08
CA SER A 279 14.07 24.04 -20.71
C SER A 279 12.60 24.40 -20.76
N VAL A 280 11.83 23.83 -19.83
CA VAL A 280 10.40 24.08 -19.65
C VAL A 280 10.18 24.41 -18.18
N LYS A 281 9.63 25.60 -17.91
CA LYS A 281 9.27 26.03 -16.57
C LYS A 281 7.78 26.35 -16.52
N MET A 282 7.06 25.71 -15.60
CA MET A 282 5.66 26.02 -15.34
C MET A 282 5.56 27.38 -14.64
N GLU A 283 4.74 28.29 -15.19
CA GLU A 283 4.49 29.61 -14.60
C GLU A 283 3.20 29.64 -13.80
N ASN A 284 2.15 29.01 -14.33
CA ASN A 284 0.85 28.98 -13.70
C ASN A 284 0.11 27.68 -14.06
N SER A 285 -0.60 27.16 -13.07
CA SER A 285 -1.44 25.98 -13.15
C SER A 285 -2.79 26.31 -12.53
N SER A 286 -3.85 26.23 -13.34
CA SER A 286 -5.22 26.36 -12.86
C SER A 286 -5.95 25.06 -13.15
N ILE A 287 -6.29 24.33 -12.09
CA ILE A 287 -6.94 23.02 -12.17
C ILE A 287 -8.25 23.07 -11.37
N GLN A 288 -9.35 22.83 -12.06
CA GLN A 288 -10.68 22.74 -11.48
C GLN A 288 -11.11 21.27 -11.48
N LEU A 289 -11.53 20.76 -10.32
CA LEU A 289 -11.93 19.37 -10.13
C LEU A 289 -13.45 19.29 -10.00
N HIS A 290 -14.07 18.38 -10.75
CA HIS A 290 -15.52 18.19 -10.76
C HIS A 290 -15.90 16.70 -10.83
N GLY A 291 -17.15 16.39 -10.45
CA GLY A 291 -17.69 15.02 -10.60
C GLY A 291 -17.25 14.00 -9.54
N GLY A 292 -16.73 14.46 -8.39
CA GLY A 292 -16.21 13.60 -7.32
C GLY A 292 -17.17 12.51 -6.87
N LYS A 293 -16.79 11.24 -7.07
CA LYS A 293 -17.43 10.06 -6.46
C LYS A 293 -16.39 9.28 -5.66
N ALA A 294 -16.81 8.73 -4.53
CA ALA A 294 -15.96 7.86 -3.71
C ALA A 294 -16.57 6.46 -3.65
N LYS A 295 -15.74 5.44 -3.84
CA LYS A 295 -16.08 4.03 -3.60
C LYS A 295 -15.14 3.46 -2.56
N TYR A 296 -15.61 2.46 -1.82
CA TYR A 296 -14.79 1.81 -0.80
C TYR A 296 -14.23 0.48 -1.33
N ALA A 297 -12.92 0.28 -1.23
CA ALA A 297 -12.25 -0.93 -1.69
C ALA A 297 -11.25 -1.48 -0.68
N LEU A 298 -11.00 -2.80 -0.74
CA LEU A 298 -9.97 -3.47 0.05
C LEU A 298 -8.83 -3.95 -0.86
N PHE A 299 -7.60 -3.54 -0.54
CA PHE A 299 -6.41 -3.89 -1.32
C PHE A 299 -5.51 -4.92 -0.61
N PRO A 300 -4.96 -5.88 -1.36
CA PRO A 300 -4.16 -6.95 -0.80
C PRO A 300 -2.71 -6.47 -0.58
N VAL A 301 -2.28 -6.39 0.66
CA VAL A 301 -0.93 -5.97 1.04
C VAL A 301 -0.29 -7.02 1.94
N TRP A 302 0.91 -7.48 1.58
CA TRP A 302 1.75 -8.25 2.48
C TRP A 302 2.57 -7.30 3.34
N VAL A 303 2.36 -7.34 4.65
CA VAL A 303 3.13 -6.58 5.63
C VAL A 303 4.10 -7.52 6.33
N LEU A 304 5.37 -7.16 6.31
CA LEU A 304 6.45 -7.89 6.97
C LEU A 304 7.10 -6.96 7.99
N SER A 305 7.29 -7.45 9.21
CA SER A 305 7.97 -6.71 10.27
C SER A 305 9.23 -7.46 10.73
N THR A 306 10.27 -6.70 11.04
CA THR A 306 11.48 -7.21 11.71
C THR A 306 12.00 -6.18 12.69
N SER A 307 12.40 -6.65 13.86
CA SER A 307 13.05 -5.88 14.90
C SER A 307 14.57 -6.03 14.81
N TRP A 308 15.29 -4.91 14.76
CA TRP A 308 16.74 -4.92 14.74
C TRP A 308 17.33 -3.73 15.49
N GLN A 309 18.24 -4.01 16.43
CA GLN A 309 18.87 -3.02 17.31
C GLN A 309 17.87 -2.07 18.01
N GLY A 310 16.71 -2.60 18.41
CA GLY A 310 15.65 -1.83 19.08
C GLY A 310 14.79 -0.97 18.15
N ASN A 311 15.01 -1.02 16.83
CA ASN A 311 14.15 -0.37 15.84
C ASN A 311 13.28 -1.42 15.13
N ASN A 312 12.02 -1.06 14.84
CA ASN A 312 11.12 -1.88 14.04
C ASN A 312 11.16 -1.41 12.58
N TYR A 313 11.40 -2.35 11.68
CA TYR A 313 11.39 -2.12 10.24
C TYR A 313 10.16 -2.79 9.64
N ILE A 314 9.34 -2.00 8.97
CA ILE A 314 8.15 -2.45 8.24
C ILE A 314 8.47 -2.50 6.76
N PHE A 315 8.09 -3.59 6.12
CA PHE A 315 8.13 -3.76 4.69
C PHE A 315 6.72 -4.06 4.19
N ALA A 316 6.38 -3.49 3.04
CA ALA A 316 5.11 -3.73 2.37
C ALA A 316 5.36 -4.30 0.98
N MET A 317 4.51 -5.23 0.57
CA MET A 317 4.49 -5.75 -0.78
C MET A 317 3.07 -5.77 -1.30
N ASN A 318 2.90 -5.26 -2.53
CA ASN A 318 1.66 -5.38 -3.27
C ASN A 318 1.33 -6.87 -3.50
N GLY A 319 0.20 -7.33 -2.99
CA GLY A 319 -0.24 -8.73 -3.07
C GLY A 319 -0.68 -9.19 -4.46
N GLN A 320 -0.77 -8.27 -5.42
CA GLN A 320 -1.11 -8.53 -6.82
C GLN A 320 0.11 -8.44 -7.73
N THR A 321 0.85 -7.32 -7.67
CA THR A 321 1.98 -7.04 -8.59
C THR A 321 3.33 -7.51 -8.06
N GLY A 322 3.46 -7.67 -6.74
CA GLY A 322 4.72 -8.02 -6.09
C GLY A 322 5.71 -6.87 -5.97
N LYS A 323 5.28 -5.62 -6.23
CA LYS A 323 6.08 -4.43 -5.93
C LYS A 323 6.39 -4.41 -4.44
N PHE A 324 7.67 -4.40 -4.09
CA PHE A 324 8.15 -4.53 -2.72
C PHE A 324 8.87 -3.26 -2.30
N VAL A 325 8.52 -2.74 -1.13
CA VAL A 325 9.12 -1.54 -0.55
C VAL A 325 9.36 -1.73 0.94
N GLY A 326 10.29 -0.94 1.47
CA GLY A 326 10.49 -0.85 2.90
C GLY A 326 11.89 -0.38 3.24
N ASN A 327 11.96 0.28 4.39
CA ASN A 327 13.13 0.97 4.85
C ASN A 327 14.17 -0.02 5.39
N LEU A 328 15.44 0.26 5.09
CA LEU A 328 16.55 -0.59 5.49
C LEU A 328 17.54 0.21 6.36
N PRO A 329 18.12 -0.41 7.39
CA PRO A 329 19.17 0.23 8.15
C PRO A 329 20.39 0.49 7.27
N VAL A 330 20.98 1.67 7.45
CA VAL A 330 22.25 2.02 6.82
C VAL A 330 23.39 1.75 7.80
N ASP A 331 24.41 1.02 7.35
CA ASP A 331 25.66 0.87 8.09
C ASP A 331 26.40 2.21 8.08
N LYS A 332 26.32 2.94 9.22
CA LYS A 332 26.95 4.25 9.40
C LYS A 332 28.48 4.21 9.22
N ALA A 333 29.13 3.07 9.42
CA ALA A 333 30.57 2.94 9.21
C ALA A 333 30.89 2.72 7.72
N ALA A 334 30.12 1.85 7.04
CA ALA A 334 30.25 1.66 5.60
C ALA A 334 29.92 2.94 4.82
N ALA A 335 28.85 3.65 5.21
CA ALA A 335 28.46 4.93 4.62
C ALA A 335 29.56 5.97 4.75
N ARG A 336 30.18 6.13 5.93
CA ARG A 336 31.30 7.06 6.14
C ARG A 336 32.53 6.71 5.32
N LYS A 337 32.88 5.43 5.19
CA LYS A 337 33.99 5.00 4.34
C LYS A 337 33.74 5.30 2.87
N TRP A 338 32.51 5.04 2.41
CA TRP A 338 32.09 5.34 1.04
C TRP A 338 32.08 6.83 0.75
N THR A 339 31.50 7.65 1.62
CA THR A 339 31.47 9.10 1.43
C THR A 339 32.88 9.68 1.44
N LEU A 340 33.73 9.28 2.39
CA LEU A 340 35.11 9.77 2.46
C LEU A 340 35.95 9.33 1.25
N GLY A 341 35.80 8.08 0.80
CA GLY A 341 36.44 7.58 -0.41
C GLY A 341 36.01 8.33 -1.66
N LEU A 342 34.72 8.62 -1.81
CA LEU A 342 34.17 9.34 -2.95
C LEU A 342 34.60 10.81 -2.94
N THR A 343 34.62 11.46 -1.78
CA THR A 343 35.14 12.83 -1.62
C THR A 343 36.61 12.91 -1.99
N VAL A 344 37.45 11.97 -1.56
CA VAL A 344 38.87 11.92 -1.93
C VAL A 344 39.04 11.67 -3.43
N ALA A 345 38.27 10.75 -4.01
CA ALA A 345 38.35 10.44 -5.45
C ALA A 345 37.93 11.63 -6.32
N VAL A 346 36.79 12.26 -6.02
CA VAL A 346 36.30 13.44 -6.73
C VAL A 346 37.23 14.63 -6.52
N GLY A 347 37.74 14.83 -5.30
CA GLY A 347 38.72 15.88 -5.00
C GLY A 347 40.05 15.69 -5.74
N ALA A 348 40.54 14.45 -5.83
CA ALA A 348 41.75 14.14 -6.60
C ALA A 348 41.52 14.30 -8.11
N ALA A 349 40.35 13.89 -8.62
CA ALA A 349 40.00 14.06 -10.02
C ALA A 349 39.84 15.54 -10.40
N SER A 350 39.18 16.35 -9.57
CA SER A 350 39.04 17.79 -9.82
C SER A 350 40.39 18.50 -9.74
N TYR A 351 41.25 18.12 -8.79
CA TYR A 351 42.62 18.63 -8.71
C TYR A 351 43.45 18.24 -9.94
N ALA A 352 43.38 16.99 -10.40
CA ALA A 352 44.08 16.54 -11.59
C ALA A 352 43.60 17.27 -12.85
N VAL A 353 42.30 17.51 -13.00
CA VAL A 353 41.73 18.31 -14.10
C VAL A 353 42.23 19.75 -14.03
N MET A 354 42.19 20.40 -12.86
CA MET A 354 42.74 21.75 -12.68
C MET A 354 44.23 21.81 -13.01
N TRP A 355 45.00 20.81 -12.58
CA TRP A 355 46.43 20.73 -12.86
C TRP A 355 46.73 20.56 -14.35
N LEU A 356 45.95 19.73 -15.05
CA LEU A 356 46.04 19.58 -16.50
C LEU A 356 45.63 20.86 -17.26
N LEU A 357 44.61 21.57 -16.80
CA LEU A 357 44.19 22.85 -17.39
C LEU A 357 45.26 23.95 -17.20
N TRP A 358 45.93 23.96 -16.04
CA TRP A 358 47.06 24.84 -15.77
C TRP A 358 48.26 24.51 -16.67
N LEU A 359 48.60 23.22 -16.84
CA LEU A 359 49.67 22.79 -17.76
C LEU A 359 49.37 23.11 -19.23
N ALA A 360 48.10 23.09 -19.62
CA ALA A 360 47.65 23.45 -20.96
C ALA A 360 47.59 24.98 -21.18
N GLY A 361 47.85 25.80 -20.16
CA GLY A 361 47.85 27.27 -20.25
C GLY A 361 46.45 27.89 -20.43
N ILE A 362 45.40 27.12 -20.16
CA ILE A 362 43.99 27.55 -20.25
C ILE A 362 43.57 28.29 -18.98
N LEU A 363 44.27 28.04 -17.86
CA LEU A 363 43.96 28.52 -16.51
C LEU A 363 45.19 29.17 -15.87
#